data_AF-A0A957BPE4-F1
#
_entry.id   AF-A0A957BPE4-F1
#
_cell.length_a   1.000
_cell.length_b   1.000
_cell.length_c   1.000
_cell.angle_alpha   90.00
_cell.angle_beta   90.00
_cell.angle_gamma   90.00
#
_symmetry.space_group_name_H-M   'P 1'
#
loop_
_entity.id
_entity.type
_entity.pdbx_description
1 polymer ?
#
loop_
_entity_poly.entity_id
_entity_poly.type
_entity_poly.pdbx_seq_one_letter_code
_entity_poly.pdbx_strand_id
1 'polypeptide(L)'
;MNTSTEAIKTLETAQRHTTEAVNIIDNLLVAHDYQDVASLVGKAAVRLLEAANWLMQSQDTEALAALESADDLLDAVYDIIDADLDDVD
;
A
#
# COMPACT_ATOMS: atom_id res chain seq x y z
N MET A 1 0.47 -29.07 -3.83
CA MET A 1 -0.80 -28.50 -3.32
C MET A 1 -0.39 -27.36 -2.40
N ASN A 2 -0.81 -26.14 -2.71
CA ASN A 2 -0.41 -24.97 -1.92
C ASN A 2 -1.25 -24.92 -0.63
N THR A 3 -0.67 -24.49 0.47
CA THR A 3 -1.34 -24.44 1.79
C THR A 3 -1.65 -23.01 2.23
N SER A 4 -2.56 -22.82 3.18
CA SER A 4 -2.81 -21.50 3.79
C SER A 4 -1.54 -20.92 4.42
N THR A 5 -0.72 -21.77 5.05
CA THR A 5 0.60 -21.38 5.58
C THR A 5 1.54 -20.89 4.48
N GLU A 6 1.53 -21.51 3.31
CA GLU A 6 2.36 -21.08 2.18
C GLU A 6 1.88 -19.73 1.62
N ALA A 7 0.56 -19.54 1.48
CA ALA A 7 -0.02 -18.26 1.07
C ALA A 7 0.33 -17.12 2.05
N ILE A 8 0.20 -17.36 3.37
CA ILE A 8 0.59 -16.41 4.43
C ILE A 8 2.06 -16.00 4.28
N LYS A 9 2.97 -16.97 4.14
CA LYS A 9 4.41 -16.67 3.96
C LYS A 9 4.70 -15.85 2.72
N THR A 10 3.99 -16.12 1.62
CA THR A 10 4.12 -15.33 0.38
C THR A 10 3.61 -13.91 0.58
N LEU A 11 2.48 -13.71 1.28
CA LEU A 11 1.94 -12.39 1.61
C LEU A 11 2.90 -11.60 2.52
N GLU A 12 3.43 -12.22 3.57
CA GLU A 12 4.43 -11.60 4.46
C GLU A 12 5.70 -11.18 3.70
N THR A 13 6.16 -12.02 2.76
CA THR A 13 7.32 -11.71 1.92
C THR A 13 7.04 -10.54 0.99
N ALA A 14 5.86 -10.52 0.35
CA ALA A 14 5.44 -9.41 -0.50
C ALA A 14 5.34 -8.10 0.31
N GLN A 15 4.70 -8.14 1.48
CA GLN A 15 4.54 -6.97 2.35
C GLN A 15 5.90 -6.37 2.74
N ARG A 16 6.88 -7.21 3.08
CA ARG A 16 8.25 -6.78 3.39
C ARG A 16 8.91 -6.10 2.19
N HIS A 17 8.86 -6.70 1.00
CA HIS A 17 9.48 -6.09 -0.19
C HIS A 17 8.78 -4.80 -0.61
N THR A 18 7.46 -4.71 -0.49
CA THR A 18 6.73 -3.47 -0.75
C THR A 18 7.11 -2.38 0.26
N THR A 19 7.26 -2.73 1.54
CA THR A 19 7.72 -1.78 2.57
C THR A 19 9.14 -1.27 2.27
N GLU A 20 10.03 -2.15 1.83
CA GLU A 20 11.39 -1.77 1.40
C GLU A 20 11.35 -0.84 0.19
N ALA A 21 10.52 -1.14 -0.83
CA ALA A 21 10.33 -0.26 -1.98
C ALA A 21 9.79 1.12 -1.59
N VAL A 22 8.80 1.20 -0.69
CA VAL A 22 8.29 2.47 -0.14
C VAL A 22 9.40 3.25 0.53
N ASN A 23 10.23 2.61 1.35
CA ASN A 23 11.35 3.28 2.00
C ASN A 23 12.36 3.82 0.98
N ILE A 24 12.61 3.10 -0.12
CA ILE A 24 13.49 3.59 -1.19
C ILE A 24 12.86 4.80 -1.89
N ILE A 25 11.56 4.74 -2.22
CA ILE A 25 10.81 5.86 -2.83
C ILE A 25 10.84 7.08 -1.92
N ASP A 26 10.63 6.91 -0.61
CA ASP A 26 10.66 8.00 0.38
C ASP A 26 12.05 8.63 0.54
N ASN A 27 13.12 7.94 0.13
CA ASN A 27 14.50 8.35 0.33
C ASN A 27 15.30 8.49 -0.99
N LEU A 28 14.64 8.85 -2.09
CA LEU A 28 15.35 9.16 -3.34
C LEU A 28 16.30 10.35 -3.17
N LEU A 29 17.49 10.25 -3.78
CA LEU A 29 18.52 11.31 -3.73
C LEU A 29 18.09 12.60 -4.43
N VAL A 30 17.23 12.46 -5.45
CA VAL A 30 16.63 13.55 -6.21
C VAL A 30 15.15 13.27 -6.27
N ALA A 31 14.34 14.25 -5.87
CA ALA A 31 12.89 14.11 -5.89
C ALA A 31 12.37 13.91 -7.31
N HIS A 32 11.43 13.00 -7.47
CA HIS A 32 10.69 12.79 -8.72
C HIS A 32 9.30 13.42 -8.62
N ASP A 33 8.77 13.95 -9.73
CA ASP A 33 7.39 14.43 -9.78
C ASP A 33 6.44 13.27 -9.44
N TYR A 34 5.49 13.44 -8.52
CA TYR A 34 4.65 12.36 -7.97
C TYR A 34 5.38 11.29 -7.13
N GLN A 35 6.57 11.57 -6.59
CA GLN A 35 7.21 10.67 -5.64
C GLN A 35 6.32 10.39 -4.42
N ASP A 36 5.64 11.41 -3.92
CA ASP A 36 4.66 11.34 -2.83
C ASP A 36 3.46 10.47 -3.20
N VAL A 37 2.89 10.62 -4.39
CA VAL A 37 1.81 9.76 -4.89
C VAL A 37 2.28 8.32 -5.02
N ALA A 38 3.46 8.07 -5.59
CA ALA A 38 4.03 6.73 -5.69
C ALA A 38 4.26 6.10 -4.29
N SER A 39 4.68 6.91 -3.31
CA SER A 39 4.83 6.50 -1.92
C SER A 39 3.48 6.14 -1.29
N LEU A 40 2.45 6.96 -1.47
CA LEU A 40 1.10 6.70 -0.97
C LEU A 40 0.51 5.41 -1.56
N VAL A 41 0.65 5.20 -2.87
CA VAL A 41 0.24 3.94 -3.53
C VAL A 41 0.98 2.74 -2.94
N GLY A 42 2.29 2.86 -2.74
CA GLY A 42 3.08 1.79 -2.12
C GLY A 42 2.65 1.50 -0.68
N LYS A 43 2.35 2.54 0.12
CA LYS A 43 1.82 2.41 1.49
C LYS A 43 0.44 1.75 1.49
N ALA A 44 -0.44 2.10 0.57
CA ALA A 44 -1.75 1.47 0.42
C ALA A 44 -1.59 -0.03 0.06
N ALA A 45 -0.68 -0.37 -0.86
CA ALA A 45 -0.38 -1.75 -1.19
C ALA A 45 0.13 -2.56 0.01
N VAL A 46 0.95 -1.97 0.90
CA VAL A 46 1.37 -2.62 2.16
C VAL A 46 0.15 -2.95 3.03
N ARG A 47 -0.81 -2.02 3.15
CA ARG A 47 -2.05 -2.21 3.93
C ARG A 47 -2.97 -3.27 3.33
N LEU A 48 -3.10 -3.32 2.00
CA LEU A 48 -3.88 -4.36 1.33
C LEU A 48 -3.27 -5.76 1.50
N LEU A 49 -1.93 -5.86 1.48
CA LEU A 49 -1.22 -7.12 1.76
C LEU A 49 -1.40 -7.56 3.23
N GLU A 50 -1.39 -6.60 4.16
CA GLU A 50 -1.68 -6.83 5.58
C GLU A 50 -3.12 -7.32 5.79
N ALA A 51 -4.11 -6.68 5.15
CA ALA A 51 -5.50 -7.10 5.19
C ALA A 51 -5.69 -8.52 4.65
N ALA A 52 -5.07 -8.84 3.50
CA ALA A 52 -5.11 -10.20 2.96
C ALA A 52 -4.49 -11.22 3.93
N ASN A 53 -3.40 -10.87 4.63
CA ASN A 53 -2.79 -11.73 5.62
C ASN A 53 -3.70 -11.97 6.84
N TRP A 54 -4.42 -10.95 7.31
CA TRP A 54 -5.39 -11.07 8.40
C TRP A 54 -6.59 -11.93 8.01
N LEU A 55 -7.13 -11.76 6.80
CA LEU A 55 -8.22 -12.60 6.27
C LEU A 55 -7.82 -14.08 6.20
N MET A 56 -6.60 -14.39 5.76
CA MET A 56 -6.09 -15.76 5.73
C MET A 56 -5.94 -16.39 7.12
N GLN A 57 -5.96 -15.57 8.17
CA GLN A 57 -5.90 -15.97 9.57
C GLN A 57 -7.25 -15.81 10.29
N SER A 58 -8.34 -15.50 9.55
CA SER A 58 -9.69 -15.27 10.11
C SER A 58 -9.76 -14.14 11.14
N GLN A 59 -8.95 -13.09 10.95
CA GLN A 59 -8.90 -11.89 11.77
C GLN A 59 -9.61 -10.73 11.04
N ASP A 60 -10.95 -10.81 11.00
CA ASP A 60 -11.77 -9.94 10.14
C ASP A 60 -11.76 -8.47 10.59
N THR A 61 -11.62 -8.20 11.90
CA THR A 61 -11.62 -6.82 12.43
C THR A 61 -10.33 -6.10 12.06
N GLU A 62 -9.21 -6.79 12.20
CA GLU A 62 -7.88 -6.32 11.82
C GLU A 62 -7.78 -6.15 10.29
N ALA A 63 -8.37 -7.08 9.54
CA ALA A 63 -8.47 -6.96 8.09
C ALA A 63 -9.26 -5.71 7.68
N LEU A 64 -10.42 -5.46 8.28
CA LEU A 64 -11.24 -4.30 7.97
C LEU A 64 -10.49 -2.99 8.27
N ALA A 65 -9.85 -2.88 9.42
CA ALA A 65 -9.06 -1.70 9.77
C ALA A 65 -7.90 -1.45 8.79
N ALA A 66 -7.25 -2.51 8.31
CA ALA A 66 -6.20 -2.40 7.30
C ALA A 66 -6.76 -1.96 5.94
N LEU A 67 -7.97 -2.42 5.55
CA LEU A 67 -8.65 -1.97 4.33
C LEU A 67 -9.03 -0.49 4.40
N GLU A 68 -9.61 -0.04 5.52
CA GLU A 68 -9.96 1.38 5.73
C GLU A 68 -8.70 2.27 5.65
N SER A 69 -7.60 1.85 6.29
CA SER A 69 -6.33 2.58 6.18
C SER A 69 -5.75 2.59 4.76
N ALA A 70 -6.03 1.58 3.93
CA ALA A 70 -5.62 1.58 2.53
C ALA A 70 -6.46 2.54 1.69
N ASP A 71 -7.76 2.62 1.97
CA ASP A 71 -8.72 3.52 1.33
C ASP A 71 -8.34 4.99 1.58
N ASP A 72 -8.07 5.36 2.83
CA ASP A 72 -7.61 6.71 3.20
C ASP A 72 -6.34 7.14 2.43
N LEU A 73 -5.43 6.20 2.16
CA LEU A 73 -4.21 6.46 1.40
C LEU A 73 -4.47 6.63 -0.10
N LEU A 74 -5.45 5.91 -0.64
CA LEU A 74 -5.85 6.01 -2.04
C LEU A 74 -6.65 7.29 -2.29
N ASP A 75 -7.50 7.70 -1.36
CA ASP A 75 -8.17 9.00 -1.41
C ASP A 75 -7.15 10.14 -1.47
N ALA A 76 -6.12 10.10 -0.63
CA ALA A 76 -5.03 11.08 -0.70
C ALA A 76 -4.26 11.07 -2.03
N VAL A 77 -4.16 9.93 -2.71
CA VAL A 77 -3.59 9.85 -4.06
C VAL A 77 -4.47 10.58 -5.07
N TYR A 78 -5.78 10.32 -5.03
CA TYR A 78 -6.73 10.98 -5.93
C TYR A 78 -6.75 12.49 -5.72
N ASP A 79 -6.76 12.95 -4.46
CA ASP A 79 -6.73 14.37 -4.12
C ASP A 79 -5.51 15.10 -4.72
N ILE A 80 -4.33 14.49 -4.70
CA ILE A 80 -3.10 15.09 -5.27
C ILE A 80 -3.18 15.13 -6.79
N ILE A 81 -3.58 14.03 -7.42
CA ILE A 81 -3.67 13.95 -8.89
C ILE A 81 -4.72 14.93 -9.41
N ASP A 82 -5.89 15.00 -8.77
CA ASP A 82 -6.97 15.90 -9.20
C ASP A 82 -6.56 17.37 -9.03
N ALA A 83 -5.91 17.73 -7.92
CA ALA A 83 -5.38 19.08 -7.72
C ALA A 83 -4.36 19.50 -8.80
N ASP A 84 -3.46 18.59 -9.18
CA ASP A 84 -2.47 18.85 -10.23
C ASP A 84 -3.11 18.95 -11.62
N LEU A 85 -4.18 18.19 -11.89
CA LEU A 85 -4.91 18.23 -13.16
C LEU A 85 -5.80 19.48 -13.30
N ASP A 86 -6.31 20.02 -12.20
CA ASP A 86 -7.10 21.26 -12.19
C ASP A 86 -6.25 22.51 -12.44
N ASP A 87 -4.95 22.48 -12.11
CA ASP A 87 -4.00 23.58 -12.35
C ASP A 87 -3.53 23.70 -13.82
N VAL A 88 -3.99 22.82 -14.72
CA VAL A 88 -3.56 22.74 -16.13
C VAL A 88 -4.53 23.40 -17.13
N ASP A 89 -5.52 24.16 -16.67
CA ASP A 89 -6.52 24.88 -17.50
C ASP A 89 -6.20 26.38 -17.75
#